data_AF-A0AAN7Y5Q6-F1
#
_entry.id   AF-A0AAN7Y5Q6-F1
#
_cell.length_a   1.000
_cell.length_b   1.000
_cell.length_c   1.000
_cell.angle_alpha   90.00
_cell.angle_beta   90.00
_cell.angle_gamma   90.00
#
_symmetry.space_group_name_H-M   'P 1'
#
loop_
_entity.id
_entity.type
_entity.pdbx_description
1 polymer ?
#
loop_
_entity_poly.entity_id
_entity_poly.type
_entity_poly.pdbx_seq_one_letter_code
_entity_poly.pdbx_strand_id
1 'polypeptide(L)'
;MDDVEVYISETSDKSTEHGILIITDVIGHRFKNVQLVADTFAKNGYFVYMPDLFNGNPIPLNRPDDFDFPKWLSNYGTGVEDPIMEKSIKTMREKYGVKRVGAVGYCFGGKYVVRFLKPGQIDVGYSAHPSFVQEDELKGIKGPFAISAAETDHIFPTEKRHRSEEILKEVGQPYQINLYSGVEHGFAVRGDPEKREVQYAKESAFLQALQWFEEHLNIQRRLSLIFSIDYSDTLYTSVKPHLMRLPSFPNIIRTLYAFSNTTLRSQPIVKSLGQPLQRATIRSMPTIPFLGSLFSSSTSSSQKMSYPDERTPGDWQAVLNKEQFRVLREKGTEAPFSGEYDKHHPSQGVYTCAGCQAPLYKAEHKFKSGCGWPAYFDAIPGAVTRHTDSSFGMARTEIVCSNCGGHLGHVFKGEGYNTPTDERHCVNSVSLKFNKDDPVTGNGQAK
;
A
#
# COMPACT_ATOMS: atom_id res chain seq x y z
N MET A 1 2.06 34.84 10.17
CA MET A 1 2.55 33.57 9.58
C MET A 1 3.83 33.85 8.77
N ASP A 2 4.75 34.68 9.27
CA ASP A 2 5.83 35.22 8.42
C ASP A 2 7.12 34.40 8.40
N ASP A 3 7.46 33.63 9.44
CA ASP A 3 8.67 32.78 9.41
C ASP A 3 8.32 31.30 9.56
N VAL A 4 7.90 30.67 8.45
CA VAL A 4 8.04 29.21 8.35
C VAL A 4 9.54 28.95 8.20
N GLU A 5 10.13 28.17 9.11
CA GLU A 5 11.53 27.77 8.98
C GLU A 5 11.71 26.92 7.73
N VAL A 6 12.79 27.12 7.00
CA VAL A 6 13.05 26.40 5.76
C VAL A 6 14.50 25.95 5.73
N TYR A 7 14.71 24.71 5.33
CA TYR A 7 16.01 24.24 4.89
C TYR A 7 16.12 24.41 3.37
N ILE A 8 17.15 25.14 2.93
CA ILE A 8 17.42 25.39 1.50
C ILE A 8 18.77 24.78 1.15
N SER A 9 18.83 24.09 0.02
CA SER A 9 20.09 23.60 -0.56
C SER A 9 20.20 24.09 -2.00
N GLU A 10 21.26 24.86 -2.27
CA GLU A 10 21.50 25.49 -3.57
C GLU A 10 22.37 24.60 -4.47
N THR A 11 22.15 24.67 -5.77
CA THR A 11 23.00 23.99 -6.75
C THR A 11 24.38 24.64 -6.81
N SER A 12 25.39 23.89 -7.28
CA SER A 12 26.76 24.42 -7.42
C SER A 12 26.87 25.60 -8.39
N ASP A 13 26.00 25.67 -9.39
CA ASP A 13 25.91 26.75 -10.37
C ASP A 13 24.89 27.84 -10.00
N LYS A 14 24.23 27.72 -8.83
CA LYS A 14 23.15 28.60 -8.34
C LYS A 14 21.93 28.67 -9.26
N SER A 15 21.77 27.74 -10.19
CA SER A 15 20.56 27.61 -10.99
C SER A 15 19.36 27.25 -10.11
N THR A 16 18.26 27.96 -10.32
CA THR A 16 16.97 27.70 -9.68
C THR A 16 15.90 27.25 -10.67
N GLU A 17 16.25 27.02 -11.94
CA GLU A 17 15.28 26.74 -13.00
C GLU A 17 14.37 25.55 -12.69
N HIS A 18 14.98 24.48 -12.17
CA HIS A 18 14.29 23.28 -11.69
C HIS A 18 14.45 23.19 -10.18
N GLY A 19 13.32 23.26 -9.46
CA GLY A 19 13.30 23.17 -8.01
C GLY A 19 12.66 21.89 -7.52
N ILE A 20 13.15 21.35 -6.40
CA ILE A 20 12.55 20.24 -5.68
C ILE A 20 12.03 20.73 -4.34
N LEU A 21 10.72 20.57 -4.14
CA LEU A 21 10.05 20.76 -2.86
C LEU A 21 10.11 19.45 -2.08
N ILE A 22 10.83 19.41 -0.97
CA ILE A 22 10.84 18.25 -0.07
C ILE A 22 9.75 18.43 0.99
N ILE A 23 8.82 17.49 1.01
CA ILE A 23 7.73 17.40 1.99
C ILE A 23 8.08 16.26 2.93
N THR A 24 8.43 16.63 4.17
CA THR A 24 9.10 15.74 5.11
C THR A 24 8.19 14.67 5.70
N ASP A 25 8.79 13.64 6.29
CA ASP A 25 8.07 12.76 7.19
C ASP A 25 7.77 13.48 8.52
N VAL A 26 7.07 12.80 9.43
CA VAL A 26 6.70 13.35 10.72
C VAL A 26 7.89 13.76 11.62
N ILE A 27 9.13 13.37 11.29
CA ILE A 27 10.34 13.75 12.03
C ILE A 27 10.83 15.16 11.63
N GLY A 28 10.34 15.68 10.49
CA GLY A 28 10.51 17.07 10.10
C GLY A 28 11.84 17.41 9.41
N HIS A 29 11.98 18.68 9.02
CA HIS A 29 13.09 19.18 8.18
C HIS A 29 14.43 19.26 8.89
N ARG A 30 14.45 19.22 10.24
CA ARG A 30 15.68 19.18 11.04
C ARG A 30 16.31 17.79 11.12
N PHE A 31 15.64 16.76 10.61
CA PHE A 31 16.21 15.42 10.58
C PHE A 31 17.38 15.35 9.59
N LYS A 32 18.57 15.02 10.10
CA LYS A 32 19.81 15.04 9.29
C LYS A 32 19.73 14.20 8.02
N ASN A 33 19.07 13.04 8.06
CA ASN A 33 18.99 12.18 6.88
C ASN A 33 18.21 12.84 5.73
N VAL A 34 17.15 13.60 6.01
CA VAL A 34 16.40 14.29 4.94
C VAL A 34 17.16 15.53 4.44
N GLN A 35 17.97 16.18 5.27
CA GLN A 35 18.89 17.24 4.84
C GLN A 35 19.98 16.70 3.90
N LEU A 36 20.56 15.54 4.19
CA LEU A 36 21.53 14.89 3.30
C LEU A 36 20.91 14.52 1.94
N VAL A 37 19.64 14.11 1.94
CA VAL A 37 18.88 13.88 0.70
C VAL A 37 18.70 15.20 -0.07
N ALA A 38 18.33 16.29 0.61
CA ALA A 38 18.22 17.62 0.01
C ALA A 38 19.54 18.05 -0.66
N ASP A 39 20.66 17.92 0.06
CA ASP A 39 21.98 18.23 -0.48
C ASP A 39 22.37 17.36 -1.67
N THR A 40 21.90 16.11 -1.70
CA THR A 40 22.17 15.20 -2.82
C THR A 40 21.34 15.58 -4.05
N PHE A 41 20.09 16.03 -3.90
CA PHE A 41 19.34 16.62 -5.02
C PHE A 41 20.02 17.90 -5.54
N ALA A 42 20.52 18.76 -4.64
CA ALA A 42 21.24 19.98 -5.02
C ALA A 42 22.52 19.70 -5.80
N LYS A 43 23.29 18.69 -5.38
CA LYS A 43 24.46 18.18 -6.13
C LYS A 43 24.11 17.68 -7.53
N ASN A 44 22.87 17.24 -7.75
CA ASN A 44 22.38 16.78 -9.06
C ASN A 44 21.75 17.90 -9.91
N GLY A 45 21.81 19.15 -9.45
CA GLY A 45 21.40 20.32 -10.23
C GLY A 45 19.96 20.78 -9.99
N TYR A 46 19.39 20.46 -8.82
CA TYR A 46 18.07 20.93 -8.42
C TYR A 46 18.15 21.91 -7.26
N PHE A 47 17.50 23.07 -7.36
CA PHE A 47 17.33 23.94 -6.20
C PHE A 47 16.36 23.30 -5.20
N VAL A 48 16.76 23.11 -3.94
CA VAL A 48 15.92 22.41 -2.97
C VAL A 48 15.33 23.37 -1.94
N TYR A 49 14.03 23.24 -1.73
CA TYR A 49 13.27 23.97 -0.72
C TYR A 49 12.54 22.97 0.18
N MET A 50 12.78 23.02 1.49
CA MET A 50 12.21 22.08 2.44
C MET A 50 11.64 22.84 3.65
N PRO A 51 10.34 23.16 3.65
CA PRO A 51 9.71 23.91 4.72
C PRO A 51 9.46 23.06 5.97
N ASP A 52 9.42 23.71 7.12
CA ASP A 52 8.90 23.15 8.36
C ASP A 52 7.37 23.04 8.29
N LEU A 53 6.87 21.82 8.11
CA LEU A 53 5.44 21.53 8.07
C LEU A 53 4.78 21.56 9.45
N PHE A 54 5.57 21.48 10.53
CA PHE A 54 5.06 21.25 11.88
C PHE A 54 5.24 22.44 12.82
N ASN A 55 5.68 23.60 12.31
CA ASN A 55 5.89 24.83 13.08
C ASN A 55 6.73 24.60 14.35
N GLY A 56 7.87 23.92 14.19
CA GLY A 56 8.81 23.61 15.26
C GLY A 56 8.45 22.41 16.12
N ASN A 57 7.33 21.72 15.85
CA ASN A 57 6.84 20.60 16.65
C ASN A 57 6.77 19.26 15.87
N PRO A 58 7.86 18.80 15.21
CA PRO A 58 7.88 17.47 14.63
C PRO A 58 7.89 16.38 15.72
N ILE A 59 7.61 15.15 15.31
CA ILE A 59 7.74 13.98 16.19
C ILE A 59 9.23 13.70 16.45
N PRO A 60 9.65 13.47 17.71
CA PRO A 60 11.01 13.07 18.01
C PRO A 60 11.35 11.71 17.38
N LEU A 61 12.56 11.59 16.80
CA LEU A 61 13.04 10.35 16.16
C LEU A 61 12.95 9.14 17.09
N ASN A 62 13.46 9.29 18.31
CA ASN A 62 13.31 8.33 19.40
C ASN A 62 12.07 8.73 20.19
N ARG A 63 10.91 8.32 19.68
CA ARG A 63 9.62 8.67 20.26
C ARG A 63 9.47 8.06 21.66
N PRO A 64 9.16 8.85 22.70
CA PRO A 64 8.83 8.34 24.03
C PRO A 64 7.61 7.40 24.00
N ASP A 65 7.57 6.41 24.90
CA ASP A 65 6.47 5.45 25.00
C ASP A 65 5.13 6.13 25.36
N ASP A 66 5.18 7.25 26.07
CA ASP A 66 4.04 8.07 26.47
C ASP A 66 3.66 9.15 25.44
N PHE A 67 4.30 9.16 24.27
CA PHE A 67 3.98 10.14 23.23
C PHE A 67 2.57 9.92 22.68
N ASP A 68 1.71 10.91 22.89
CA ASP A 68 0.33 10.91 22.41
C ASP A 68 0.28 11.25 20.91
N PHE A 69 0.47 10.21 20.08
CA PHE A 69 0.39 10.33 18.63
C PHE A 69 -0.99 10.79 18.13
N PRO A 70 -2.13 10.26 18.63
CA PRO A 70 -3.44 10.78 18.24
C PRO A 70 -3.62 12.27 18.51
N LYS A 71 -3.17 12.77 19.67
CA LYS A 71 -3.21 14.20 19.99
C LYS A 71 -2.31 15.01 19.07
N TRP A 72 -1.09 14.55 18.80
CA TRP A 72 -0.22 15.23 17.83
C TRP A 72 -0.89 15.28 16.46
N LEU A 73 -1.38 14.13 15.97
CA LEU A 73 -2.05 14.03 14.68
C LEU A 73 -3.32 14.89 14.62
N SER A 74 -4.03 15.14 15.72
CA SER A 74 -5.20 16.04 15.71
C SER A 74 -4.86 17.50 15.33
N ASN A 75 -3.60 17.91 15.49
CA ASN A 75 -3.14 19.24 15.10
C ASN A 75 -2.62 19.31 13.65
N TYR A 76 -2.48 18.16 12.98
CA TYR A 76 -1.84 18.03 11.67
C TYR A 76 -2.66 17.12 10.74
N GLY A 77 -2.33 17.08 9.45
CA GLY A 77 -2.92 16.12 8.51
C GLY A 77 -4.35 16.42 8.06
N THR A 78 -5.03 17.38 8.67
CA THR A 78 -6.39 17.84 8.30
C THR A 78 -6.40 18.96 7.25
N GLY A 79 -5.23 19.31 6.68
CA GLY A 79 -5.07 20.42 5.73
C GLY A 79 -4.56 21.71 6.37
N VAL A 80 -4.24 21.70 7.66
CA VAL A 80 -3.58 22.80 8.37
C VAL A 80 -2.25 23.21 7.71
N GLU A 81 -1.62 22.29 6.99
CA GLU A 81 -0.35 22.49 6.27
C GLU A 81 -0.55 23.04 4.86
N ASP A 82 -1.78 23.04 4.32
CA ASP A 82 -2.05 23.50 2.95
C ASP A 82 -1.59 24.97 2.75
N PRO A 83 -1.80 25.92 3.70
CA PRO A 83 -1.23 27.27 3.60
C PRO A 83 0.31 27.31 3.57
N ILE A 84 0.98 26.40 4.29
CA ILE A 84 2.46 26.28 4.26
C ILE A 84 2.90 25.81 2.88
N MET A 85 2.20 24.83 2.31
CA MET A 85 2.46 24.31 0.96
C MET A 85 2.26 25.39 -0.11
N GLU A 86 1.14 26.10 -0.08
CA GLU A 86 0.84 27.20 -1.00
C GLU A 86 1.90 28.30 -0.92
N LYS A 87 2.23 28.74 0.30
CA LYS A 87 3.28 29.77 0.52
C LYS A 87 4.64 29.30 0.02
N SER A 88 5.00 28.03 0.25
CA SER A 88 6.28 27.46 -0.17
C SER A 88 6.42 27.44 -1.69
N ILE A 89 5.40 26.91 -2.38
CA ILE A 89 5.38 26.86 -3.85
C ILE A 89 5.41 28.27 -4.44
N LYS A 90 4.60 29.19 -3.89
CA LYS A 90 4.62 30.61 -4.30
C LYS A 90 6.00 31.23 -4.10
N THR A 91 6.63 30.99 -2.96
CA THR A 91 7.98 31.50 -2.66
C THR A 91 9.02 30.95 -3.62
N MET A 92 8.99 29.64 -3.92
CA MET A 92 9.88 29.03 -4.90
C MET A 92 9.74 29.71 -6.27
N ARG A 93 8.50 29.92 -6.75
CA ARG A 93 8.26 30.51 -8.07
C ARG A 93 8.59 32.00 -8.12
N GLU A 94 8.13 32.78 -7.14
CA GLU A 94 8.22 34.25 -7.18
C GLU A 94 9.55 34.77 -6.65
N LYS A 95 10.03 34.27 -5.50
CA LYS A 95 11.26 34.76 -4.86
C LYS A 95 12.51 34.13 -5.46
N TYR A 96 12.48 32.82 -5.72
CA TYR A 96 13.63 32.06 -6.22
C TYR A 96 13.60 31.84 -7.73
N GLY A 97 12.52 32.22 -8.42
CA GLY A 97 12.44 32.12 -9.88
C GLY A 97 12.33 30.69 -10.41
N VAL A 98 11.87 29.74 -9.58
CA VAL A 98 11.72 28.33 -9.97
C VAL A 98 10.66 28.20 -11.07
N LYS A 99 11.06 27.73 -12.25
CA LYS A 99 10.17 27.57 -13.40
C LYS A 99 9.40 26.25 -13.33
N ARG A 100 10.09 25.17 -12.95
CA ARG A 100 9.54 23.81 -12.85
C ARG A 100 9.73 23.30 -11.43
N VAL A 101 8.65 22.89 -10.79
CA VAL A 101 8.63 22.39 -9.41
C VAL A 101 8.37 20.89 -9.42
N GLY A 102 9.40 20.10 -9.10
CA GLY A 102 9.20 18.74 -8.64
C GLY A 102 8.92 18.71 -7.14
N ALA A 103 8.24 17.69 -6.66
CA ALA A 103 8.08 17.46 -5.23
C ALA A 103 8.32 16.02 -4.85
N VAL A 104 9.02 15.82 -3.73
CA VAL A 104 9.22 14.52 -3.09
C VAL A 104 8.56 14.51 -1.71
N GLY A 105 7.72 13.51 -1.48
CA GLY A 105 7.04 13.29 -0.22
C GLY A 105 7.52 12.01 0.47
N TYR A 106 7.87 12.13 1.75
CA TYR A 106 8.22 10.97 2.59
C TYR A 106 7.12 10.73 3.61
N CYS A 107 6.55 9.51 3.69
CA CYS A 107 5.51 9.20 4.69
C CYS A 107 4.34 10.20 4.61
N PHE A 108 4.18 11.02 5.65
CA PHE A 108 3.21 12.10 5.77
C PHE A 108 3.29 13.10 4.61
N GLY A 109 4.47 13.35 4.05
CA GLY A 109 4.61 14.26 2.91
C GLY A 109 3.98 13.77 1.61
N GLY A 110 3.74 12.46 1.48
CA GLY A 110 3.18 11.86 0.26
C GLY A 110 1.80 12.42 -0.13
N LYS A 111 0.91 12.61 0.84
CA LYS A 111 -0.42 13.21 0.60
C LYS A 111 -0.37 14.61 0.01
N TYR A 112 0.59 15.44 0.43
CA TYR A 112 0.70 16.81 -0.09
C TYR A 112 1.33 16.85 -1.47
N VAL A 113 2.21 15.90 -1.83
CA VAL A 113 2.66 15.76 -3.23
C VAL A 113 1.44 15.54 -4.11
N VAL A 114 0.60 14.56 -3.77
CA VAL A 114 -0.60 14.20 -4.54
C VAL A 114 -1.59 15.38 -4.60
N ARG A 115 -1.89 15.99 -3.44
CA ARG A 115 -2.88 17.07 -3.32
C ARG A 115 -2.53 18.31 -4.15
N PHE A 116 -1.23 18.62 -4.27
CA PHE A 116 -0.71 19.79 -4.97
C PHE A 116 -0.14 19.47 -6.37
N LEU A 117 -0.23 18.22 -6.85
CA LEU A 117 0.20 17.82 -8.21
C LEU A 117 -0.80 18.29 -9.26
N LYS A 118 -0.81 19.61 -9.48
CA LYS A 118 -1.77 20.35 -10.30
C LYS A 118 -1.05 21.49 -11.05
N PRO A 119 -1.56 21.94 -12.21
CA PRO A 119 -0.93 22.99 -12.99
C PRO A 119 -0.75 24.28 -12.16
N GLY A 120 0.43 24.89 -12.27
CA GLY A 120 0.80 26.09 -11.49
C GLY A 120 1.25 25.81 -10.05
N GLN A 121 1.02 24.60 -9.53
CA GLN A 121 1.50 24.14 -8.23
C GLN A 121 2.74 23.26 -8.41
N ILE A 122 2.61 21.94 -8.22
CA ILE A 122 3.67 20.95 -8.47
C ILE A 122 3.52 20.38 -9.88
N ASP A 123 4.62 20.32 -10.63
CA ASP A 123 4.66 19.84 -12.01
C ASP A 123 4.92 18.33 -12.10
N VAL A 124 5.75 17.78 -11.20
CA VAL A 124 6.13 16.36 -11.15
C VAL A 124 6.17 15.88 -9.71
N GLY A 125 5.48 14.78 -9.42
CA GLY A 125 5.43 14.22 -8.07
C GLY A 125 6.22 12.92 -7.94
N TYR A 126 6.83 12.74 -6.78
CA TYR A 126 7.40 11.47 -6.33
C TYR A 126 7.09 11.25 -4.85
N SER A 127 6.86 10.02 -4.43
CA SER A 127 6.65 9.69 -3.02
C SER A 127 7.35 8.40 -2.63
N ALA A 128 7.94 8.37 -1.44
CA ALA A 128 8.48 7.15 -0.85
C ALA A 128 7.70 6.80 0.42
N HIS A 129 7.29 5.53 0.52
CA HIS A 129 6.48 4.96 1.61
C HIS A 129 5.34 5.92 2.05
N PRO A 130 4.42 6.29 1.13
CA PRO A 130 3.45 7.35 1.39
C PRO A 130 2.42 6.98 2.46
N SER A 131 1.92 7.98 3.17
CA SER A 131 0.86 7.87 4.18
C SER A 131 -0.28 8.82 3.88
N PHE A 132 -1.49 8.44 4.30
CA PHE A 132 -2.69 9.30 4.30
C PHE A 132 -3.09 9.88 2.92
N VAL A 133 -2.65 9.26 1.83
CA VAL A 133 -3.12 9.61 0.48
C VAL A 133 -4.54 9.07 0.30
N GLN A 134 -5.51 9.95 0.04
CA GLN A 134 -6.88 9.54 -0.25
C GLN A 134 -7.06 9.20 -1.73
N GLU A 135 -8.02 8.32 -2.04
CA GLU A 135 -8.24 7.87 -3.43
C GLU A 135 -8.69 9.01 -4.35
N ASP A 136 -9.53 9.92 -3.86
CA ASP A 136 -10.02 11.08 -4.59
C ASP A 136 -8.89 12.10 -4.86
N GLU A 137 -7.99 12.29 -3.90
CA GLU A 137 -6.78 13.08 -4.08
C GLU A 137 -5.89 12.48 -5.19
N LEU A 138 -5.70 11.15 -5.16
CA LEU A 138 -4.90 10.44 -6.17
C LEU A 138 -5.55 10.50 -7.56
N LYS A 139 -6.89 10.37 -7.65
CA LYS A 139 -7.65 10.59 -8.89
C LYS A 139 -7.53 12.02 -9.42
N GLY A 140 -7.26 12.97 -8.51
CA GLY A 140 -7.21 14.40 -8.81
C GLY A 140 -5.91 14.88 -9.45
N ILE A 141 -4.85 14.07 -9.48
CA ILE A 141 -3.54 14.51 -9.98
C ILE A 141 -3.58 14.89 -11.47
N LYS A 142 -2.70 15.82 -11.86
CA LYS A 142 -2.60 16.37 -13.23
C LYS A 142 -1.18 16.35 -13.78
N GLY A 143 -0.27 15.62 -13.15
CA GLY A 143 1.11 15.49 -13.59
C GLY A 143 1.68 14.10 -13.33
N PRO A 144 2.91 13.81 -13.82
CA PRO A 144 3.56 12.52 -13.62
C PRO A 144 3.79 12.22 -12.14
N PHE A 145 3.51 10.97 -11.72
CA PHE A 145 3.65 10.55 -10.33
C PHE A 145 4.35 9.19 -10.15
N ALA A 146 5.41 9.15 -9.36
CA ALA A 146 6.11 7.92 -9.03
C ALA A 146 6.06 7.57 -7.54
N ILE A 147 6.03 6.27 -7.23
CA ILE A 147 5.97 5.73 -5.88
C ILE A 147 7.10 4.72 -5.65
N SER A 148 7.80 4.87 -4.53
CA SER A 148 8.69 3.85 -3.95
C SER A 148 8.02 3.24 -2.73
N ALA A 149 7.57 1.99 -2.84
CA ALA A 149 6.85 1.28 -1.80
C ALA A 149 7.74 0.29 -1.06
N ALA A 150 7.54 0.18 0.24
CA ALA A 150 8.12 -0.88 1.06
C ALA A 150 7.22 -2.13 1.03
N GLU A 151 7.80 -3.32 0.93
CA GLU A 151 7.06 -4.59 0.99
C GLU A 151 6.28 -4.72 2.30
N THR A 152 6.96 -4.53 3.43
CA THR A 152 6.41 -4.69 4.78
C THR A 152 5.91 -3.34 5.31
N ASP A 153 4.91 -2.78 4.65
CA ASP A 153 4.32 -1.48 5.00
C ASP A 153 2.87 -1.62 5.44
N HIS A 154 2.60 -1.39 6.72
CA HIS A 154 1.25 -1.47 7.29
C HIS A 154 0.38 -0.24 6.96
N ILE A 155 1.00 0.89 6.58
CA ILE A 155 0.30 2.13 6.21
C ILE A 155 -0.08 2.11 4.74
N PHE A 156 0.83 1.61 3.90
CA PHE A 156 0.66 1.41 2.46
C PHE A 156 0.79 -0.07 2.06
N PRO A 157 -0.14 -0.93 2.55
CA PRO A 157 -0.12 -2.37 2.32
C PRO A 157 -0.46 -2.73 0.87
N THR A 158 -0.25 -3.99 0.51
CA THR A 158 -0.47 -4.55 -0.82
C THR A 158 -1.80 -4.13 -1.46
N GLU A 159 -2.90 -4.18 -0.71
CA GLU A 159 -4.23 -3.81 -1.21
C GLU A 159 -4.29 -2.34 -1.62
N LYS A 160 -3.71 -1.44 -0.81
CA LYS A 160 -3.63 -0.02 -1.15
C LYS A 160 -2.68 0.22 -2.31
N ARG A 161 -1.58 -0.54 -2.42
CA ARG A 161 -0.65 -0.43 -3.55
C ARG A 161 -1.33 -0.77 -4.87
N HIS A 162 -2.01 -1.90 -4.94
CA HIS A 162 -2.75 -2.31 -6.14
C HIS A 162 -3.89 -1.33 -6.44
N ARG A 163 -4.59 -0.84 -5.40
CA ARG A 163 -5.63 0.16 -5.58
C ARG A 163 -5.08 1.48 -6.16
N SER A 164 -3.93 1.93 -5.68
CA SER A 164 -3.25 3.10 -6.25
C SER A 164 -2.83 2.86 -7.70
N GLU A 165 -2.37 1.67 -8.06
CA GLU A 165 -2.04 1.32 -9.44
C GLU A 165 -3.26 1.38 -10.37
N GLU A 166 -4.40 0.84 -9.95
CA GLU A 166 -5.67 0.95 -10.67
C GLU A 166 -6.05 2.41 -10.91
N ILE A 167 -6.01 3.23 -9.85
CA ILE A 167 -6.34 4.66 -9.93
C ILE A 167 -5.38 5.39 -10.87
N LEU A 168 -4.07 5.15 -10.76
CA LEU A 168 -3.07 5.82 -11.60
C LEU A 168 -3.25 5.46 -13.07
N LYS A 169 -3.62 4.22 -13.37
CA LYS A 169 -3.99 3.78 -14.71
C LYS A 169 -5.24 4.50 -15.23
N GLU A 170 -6.27 4.66 -14.40
CA GLU A 170 -7.50 5.39 -14.76
C GLU A 170 -7.23 6.89 -15.00
N VAL A 171 -6.36 7.50 -14.19
CA VAL A 171 -5.98 8.91 -14.30
C VAL A 171 -5.25 9.22 -15.61
N GLY A 172 -4.46 8.28 -16.13
CA GLY A 172 -3.80 8.40 -17.43
C GLY A 172 -2.60 9.35 -17.46
N GLN A 173 -2.12 9.83 -16.31
CA GLN A 173 -0.83 10.51 -16.21
C GLN A 173 0.31 9.47 -16.18
N PRO A 174 1.53 9.80 -16.64
CA PRO A 174 2.67 8.90 -16.51
C PRO A 174 2.90 8.52 -15.05
N TYR A 175 3.07 7.23 -14.77
CA TYR A 175 3.31 6.75 -13.41
C TYR A 175 4.34 5.63 -13.37
N GLN A 176 4.96 5.48 -12.20
CA GLN A 176 5.88 4.39 -11.90
C GLN A 176 5.68 3.94 -10.45
N ILE A 177 5.67 2.64 -10.20
CA ILE A 177 5.66 2.08 -8.84
C ILE A 177 6.77 1.04 -8.74
N ASN A 178 7.66 1.22 -7.77
CA ASN A 178 8.67 0.21 -7.42
C ASN A 178 8.37 -0.34 -6.03
N LEU A 179 8.42 -1.67 -5.90
CA LEU A 179 8.29 -2.36 -4.63
C LEU A 179 9.67 -2.86 -4.18
N TYR A 180 10.09 -2.50 -2.97
CA TYR A 180 11.35 -2.94 -2.38
C TYR A 180 11.07 -4.00 -1.30
N SER A 181 11.61 -5.21 -1.48
CA SER A 181 11.48 -6.31 -0.52
C SER A 181 12.37 -6.13 0.71
N GLY A 182 11.96 -6.71 1.84
CA GLY A 182 12.76 -6.72 3.07
C GLY A 182 12.90 -5.37 3.77
N VAL A 183 12.10 -4.38 3.37
CA VAL A 183 12.06 -3.06 4.01
C VAL A 183 10.66 -2.71 4.49
N GLU A 184 10.62 -1.80 5.47
CA GLU A 184 9.41 -1.36 6.15
C GLU A 184 9.11 0.13 5.91
N HIS A 185 7.98 0.59 6.46
CA HIS A 185 7.57 1.98 6.35
C HIS A 185 8.66 2.95 6.87
N GLY A 186 9.06 3.91 6.04
CA GLY A 186 10.12 4.87 6.38
C GLY A 186 11.51 4.53 5.84
N PHE A 187 11.69 3.40 5.14
CA PHE A 187 13.00 2.93 4.68
C PHE A 187 13.84 3.98 3.92
N ALA A 188 13.21 4.87 3.15
CA ALA A 188 13.92 5.83 2.31
C ALA A 188 14.62 6.94 3.12
N VAL A 189 14.14 7.28 4.31
CA VAL A 189 14.74 8.35 5.15
C VAL A 189 15.19 7.86 6.53
N ARG A 190 14.46 6.91 7.12
CA ARG A 190 14.70 6.38 8.48
C ARG A 190 15.34 4.98 8.50
N GLY A 191 15.45 4.31 7.36
CA GLY A 191 16.03 2.96 7.27
C GLY A 191 17.49 2.91 7.75
N ASP A 192 17.82 1.84 8.47
CA ASP A 192 19.16 1.54 8.98
C ASP A 192 20.12 1.17 7.82
N PRO A 193 21.11 2.01 7.49
CA PRO A 193 22.03 1.75 6.38
C PRO A 193 23.04 0.63 6.67
N GLU A 194 23.19 0.19 7.92
CA GLU A 194 24.08 -0.93 8.25
C GLU A 194 23.50 -2.28 7.76
N LYS A 195 22.18 -2.32 7.50
CA LYS A 195 21.51 -3.46 6.85
C LYS A 195 21.59 -3.30 5.34
N ARG A 196 22.28 -4.23 4.68
CA ARG A 196 22.60 -4.16 3.24
C ARG A 196 21.36 -4.04 2.34
N GLU A 197 20.29 -4.73 2.68
CA GLU A 197 19.00 -4.70 1.97
C GLU A 197 18.28 -3.36 2.12
N VAL A 198 18.33 -2.77 3.32
CA VAL A 198 17.74 -1.45 3.60
C VAL A 198 18.54 -0.36 2.91
N GLN A 199 19.88 -0.43 2.97
CA GLN A 199 20.76 0.46 2.24
C GLN A 199 20.46 0.45 0.73
N TYR A 200 20.39 -0.74 0.14
CA TYR A 200 20.07 -0.90 -1.28
C TYR A 200 18.73 -0.26 -1.64
N ALA A 201 17.68 -0.54 -0.89
CA ALA A 201 16.35 0.00 -1.15
C ALA A 201 16.34 1.52 -1.00
N LYS A 202 17.00 2.06 0.03
CA LYS A 202 17.12 3.50 0.28
C LYS A 202 17.82 4.23 -0.88
N GLU A 203 18.98 3.73 -1.30
CA GLU A 203 19.74 4.28 -2.42
C GLU A 203 18.96 4.15 -3.74
N SER A 204 18.33 3.00 -3.99
CA SER A 204 17.54 2.74 -5.20
C SER A 204 16.30 3.64 -5.27
N ALA A 205 15.61 3.86 -4.16
CA ALA A 205 14.48 4.79 -4.10
C ALA A 205 14.91 6.23 -4.39
N PHE A 206 16.08 6.66 -3.90
CA PHE A 206 16.62 7.97 -4.24
C PHE A 206 16.99 8.08 -5.72
N LEU A 207 17.65 7.06 -6.29
CA LEU A 207 17.98 7.02 -7.72
C LEU A 207 16.73 7.00 -8.61
N GLN A 208 15.68 6.29 -8.20
CA GLN A 208 14.38 6.34 -8.87
C GLN A 208 13.82 7.77 -8.88
N ALA A 209 13.86 8.48 -7.76
CA ALA A 209 13.41 9.87 -7.69
C ALA A 209 14.21 10.77 -8.64
N LEU A 210 15.53 10.63 -8.66
CA LEU A 210 16.40 11.39 -9.57
C LEU A 210 16.06 11.12 -11.04
N GLN A 211 16.00 9.85 -11.45
CA GLN A 211 15.67 9.47 -12.83
C GLN A 211 14.28 9.97 -13.24
N TRP A 212 13.31 9.88 -12.32
CA TRP A 212 11.95 10.37 -12.54
C TRP A 212 11.92 11.89 -12.78
N PHE A 213 12.65 12.65 -11.96
CA PHE A 213 12.75 14.09 -12.12
C PHE A 213 13.56 14.48 -13.35
N GLU A 214 14.60 13.73 -13.72
CA GLU A 214 15.34 13.97 -14.96
C GLU A 214 14.44 13.83 -16.18
N GLU A 215 13.65 12.76 -16.27
CA GLU A 215 12.73 12.53 -17.39
C GLU A 215 11.62 13.61 -17.46
N HIS A 216 11.03 13.95 -16.32
CA HIS A 216 9.79 14.74 -16.31
C HIS A 216 9.97 16.23 -15.95
N LEU A 217 11.06 16.64 -15.31
CA LEU A 217 11.39 18.06 -15.10
C LEU A 217 12.40 18.58 -16.12
N ASN A 218 13.41 17.79 -16.48
CA ASN A 218 14.58 18.25 -17.23
C ASN A 218 14.74 17.55 -18.59
N ILE A 219 13.73 17.73 -19.46
CA ILE A 219 13.65 17.08 -20.79
C ILE A 219 14.88 17.33 -21.66
N GLN A 220 15.61 18.44 -21.46
CA GLN A 220 16.77 18.80 -22.29
C GLN A 220 18.08 18.10 -21.88
N ARG A 221 18.29 17.71 -20.61
CA ARG A 221 19.47 16.92 -20.20
C ARG A 221 19.50 15.52 -20.83
N ARG A 222 18.33 15.00 -21.23
CA ARG A 222 18.17 13.67 -21.85
C ARG A 222 18.96 13.50 -23.16
N LEU A 223 19.18 14.59 -23.89
CA LEU A 223 19.83 14.53 -25.20
C LEU A 223 21.34 14.21 -25.14
N SER A 224 22.00 14.26 -23.97
CA SER A 224 23.47 14.14 -23.91
C SER A 224 24.03 12.85 -23.32
N LEU A 225 23.25 12.02 -22.60
CA LEU A 225 23.87 11.07 -21.65
C LEU A 225 23.65 9.57 -21.87
N ILE A 226 22.62 9.09 -22.59
CA ILE A 226 22.34 7.62 -22.57
C ILE A 226 22.29 6.93 -23.94
N PHE A 227 22.16 7.62 -25.08
CA PHE A 227 22.29 6.95 -26.39
C PHE A 227 22.85 7.86 -27.48
N SER A 228 24.17 8.13 -27.43
CA SER A 228 24.96 8.21 -28.66
C SER A 228 25.45 6.81 -29.01
N ILE A 229 24.52 5.87 -29.25
CA ILE A 229 24.85 4.74 -30.11
C ILE A 229 24.67 5.28 -31.51
N ASP A 230 25.79 5.65 -32.12
CA ASP A 230 25.87 6.07 -33.51
C ASP A 230 25.31 4.92 -34.38
N TYR A 231 24.08 5.08 -34.86
CA TYR A 231 23.43 4.11 -35.76
C TYR A 231 23.94 4.28 -37.20
N SER A 232 25.19 4.73 -37.37
CA SER A 232 25.83 5.06 -38.65
C SER A 232 26.87 4.01 -39.09
N ASP A 233 27.30 3.10 -38.20
CA ASP A 233 28.38 2.13 -38.50
C ASP A 233 27.92 0.74 -38.97
N THR A 234 26.66 0.60 -39.41
CA THR A 234 26.21 -0.61 -40.14
C THR A 234 25.86 -0.27 -41.59
N LEU A 235 26.80 0.35 -42.29
CA LEU A 235 26.78 0.37 -43.75
C LEU A 235 27.13 -1.02 -44.28
N TYR A 236 26.12 -1.60 -44.92
CA TYR A 236 26.17 -2.71 -45.87
C TYR A 236 27.37 -2.54 -46.84
N THR A 237 28.53 -3.11 -46.51
CA THR A 237 29.63 -3.25 -47.47
C THR A 237 29.44 -4.55 -48.24
N SER A 238 28.82 -4.40 -49.41
CA SER A 238 28.91 -5.38 -50.48
C SER A 238 30.39 -5.54 -50.87
N VAL A 239 31.00 -6.67 -50.53
CA VAL A 239 32.28 -7.09 -51.11
C VAL A 239 32.13 -8.51 -51.65
N LYS A 240 32.41 -8.65 -52.95
CA LYS A 240 32.36 -9.86 -53.77
C LYS A 240 33.25 -11.00 -53.24
N PRO A 241 32.96 -12.26 -53.59
CA PRO A 241 33.69 -13.42 -53.10
C PRO A 241 35.03 -13.56 -53.83
N HIS A 242 36.12 -13.72 -53.09
CA HIS A 242 37.35 -14.27 -53.64
C HIS A 242 37.82 -15.43 -52.77
N LEU A 243 37.95 -16.60 -53.40
CA LEU A 243 38.45 -17.82 -52.80
C LEU A 243 39.89 -17.62 -52.30
N MET A 244 40.18 -18.06 -51.06
CA MET A 244 41.45 -18.71 -50.75
C MET A 244 41.35 -19.54 -49.46
N ARG A 245 42.26 -20.51 -49.40
CA ARG A 245 42.20 -21.79 -48.68
C ARG A 245 42.42 -21.68 -47.17
N LEU A 246 41.72 -22.52 -46.40
CA LEU A 246 41.95 -22.80 -44.99
C LEU A 246 43.23 -23.64 -44.76
N PRO A 247 44.01 -23.37 -43.71
CA PRO A 247 44.81 -24.39 -43.05
C PRO A 247 44.12 -24.94 -41.79
N SER A 248 44.24 -26.25 -41.63
CA SER A 248 43.79 -27.11 -40.53
C SER A 248 44.55 -26.89 -39.23
N PHE A 249 43.90 -27.10 -38.08
CA PHE A 249 44.27 -27.96 -36.92
C PHE A 249 43.28 -27.67 -35.74
N PRO A 250 43.07 -28.57 -34.75
CA PRO A 250 41.80 -29.30 -34.61
C PRO A 250 41.20 -29.31 -33.20
N ASN A 251 39.96 -29.80 -33.11
CA ASN A 251 39.24 -30.35 -31.94
C ASN A 251 39.13 -29.44 -30.70
N ILE A 252 37.93 -29.03 -30.29
CA ILE A 252 37.16 -29.80 -29.29
C ILE A 252 35.69 -29.30 -29.26
N ILE A 253 34.77 -30.28 -29.18
CA ILE A 253 33.30 -30.25 -28.96
C ILE A 253 32.39 -30.02 -30.17
N ARG A 254 32.00 -31.14 -30.78
CA ARG A 254 30.68 -31.35 -31.37
C ARG A 254 29.97 -32.40 -30.51
N THR A 255 28.81 -32.06 -29.94
CA THR A 255 27.60 -32.90 -29.99
C THR A 255 26.39 -32.03 -29.61
N LEU A 256 25.89 -31.28 -30.59
CA LEU A 256 24.46 -30.97 -30.72
C LEU A 256 24.01 -31.59 -32.05
N TYR A 257 23.20 -32.63 -31.95
CA TYR A 257 22.26 -33.11 -32.96
C TYR A 257 20.89 -33.05 -32.23
N ALA A 258 19.78 -32.60 -32.82
CA ALA A 258 19.39 -32.75 -34.21
C ALA A 258 18.50 -31.59 -34.71
N PHE A 259 18.63 -31.33 -36.01
CA PHE A 259 17.69 -30.57 -36.83
C PHE A 259 16.54 -31.47 -37.29
N SER A 260 15.37 -30.86 -37.51
CA SER A 260 14.52 -31.23 -38.65
C SER A 260 14.04 -29.95 -39.35
N ASN A 261 14.45 -29.83 -40.62
CA ASN A 261 14.15 -28.77 -41.57
C ASN A 261 12.68 -28.77 -42.01
N THR A 262 12.10 -27.60 -42.29
CA THR A 262 11.36 -27.42 -43.57
C THR A 262 11.27 -25.94 -43.98
N THR A 263 11.33 -25.77 -45.30
CA THR A 263 11.48 -24.59 -46.15
C THR A 263 10.34 -23.57 -46.12
N LEU A 264 10.70 -22.29 -46.15
CA LEU A 264 9.84 -21.15 -46.50
C LEU A 264 9.57 -21.12 -48.02
N ARG A 265 8.28 -21.07 -48.39
CA ARG A 265 7.82 -20.73 -49.74
C ARG A 265 6.80 -19.60 -49.66
N SER A 266 7.11 -18.48 -50.30
CA SER A 266 6.24 -17.32 -50.47
C SER A 266 5.07 -17.63 -51.41
N GLN A 267 3.92 -17.00 -51.17
CA GLN A 267 2.74 -16.99 -52.04
C GLN A 267 2.27 -15.54 -52.27
N PRO A 268 1.69 -15.22 -53.44
CA PRO A 268 1.47 -13.85 -53.88
C PRO A 268 0.07 -13.28 -53.59
N ILE A 269 -0.01 -11.96 -53.74
CA ILE A 269 -1.20 -11.11 -53.64
C ILE A 269 -2.14 -11.34 -54.84
N VAL A 270 -3.45 -11.43 -54.60
CA VAL A 270 -4.49 -11.28 -55.63
C VAL A 270 -5.59 -10.33 -55.14
N LYS A 271 -5.86 -9.30 -55.95
CA LYS A 271 -6.96 -8.34 -55.85
C LYS A 271 -8.29 -8.99 -56.28
N SER A 272 -9.40 -8.57 -55.69
CA SER A 272 -10.74 -8.78 -56.26
C SER A 272 -11.60 -7.52 -56.10
N LEU A 273 -12.16 -7.06 -57.22
CA LEU A 273 -13.09 -5.93 -57.37
C LEU A 273 -14.55 -6.42 -57.34
N GLY A 274 -15.43 -5.63 -56.69
CA GLY A 274 -16.65 -5.06 -57.30
C GLY A 274 -17.95 -5.89 -57.45
N GLN A 275 -18.91 -5.62 -56.54
CA GLN A 275 -20.37 -5.31 -56.72
C GLN A 275 -21.36 -6.36 -57.32
N PRO A 276 -22.71 -6.18 -57.23
CA PRO A 276 -23.53 -5.16 -56.52
C PRO A 276 -24.70 -5.72 -55.64
N LEU A 277 -25.44 -4.76 -55.05
CA LEU A 277 -26.62 -4.81 -54.18
C LEU A 277 -27.86 -5.55 -54.71
N GLN A 278 -28.62 -6.17 -53.79
CA GLN A 278 -30.09 -6.24 -53.86
C GLN A 278 -30.74 -5.96 -52.49
N ARG A 279 -31.87 -5.24 -52.57
CA ARG A 279 -32.67 -4.69 -51.48
C ARG A 279 -33.98 -5.50 -51.42
N ALA A 280 -34.41 -5.96 -50.25
CA ALA A 280 -35.80 -6.35 -50.05
C ALA A 280 -36.25 -6.21 -48.59
N THR A 281 -37.53 -5.89 -48.46
CA THR A 281 -38.31 -5.29 -47.39
C THR A 281 -38.76 -6.21 -46.24
N ILE A 282 -38.80 -5.61 -45.05
CA ILE A 282 -39.68 -5.78 -43.87
C ILE A 282 -40.81 -6.83 -43.98
N ARG A 283 -40.92 -7.71 -42.96
CA ARG A 283 -42.19 -8.16 -42.38
C ARG A 283 -42.04 -8.48 -40.88
N SER A 284 -43.10 -8.17 -40.15
CA SER A 284 -43.27 -8.09 -38.70
C SER A 284 -43.68 -9.42 -38.01
N MET A 285 -43.13 -9.65 -36.80
CA MET A 285 -43.64 -10.41 -35.63
C MET A 285 -43.97 -11.92 -35.78
N PRO A 286 -44.05 -12.75 -34.71
CA PRO A 286 -44.12 -12.42 -33.27
C PRO A 286 -43.13 -13.19 -32.33
N THR A 287 -43.14 -12.74 -31.08
CA THR A 287 -42.59 -13.31 -29.84
C THR A 287 -42.86 -14.81 -29.63
N ILE A 288 -41.91 -15.53 -29.02
CA ILE A 288 -42.06 -16.42 -27.83
C ILE A 288 -40.68 -16.98 -27.44
N PRO A 289 -40.43 -17.24 -26.13
CA PRO A 289 -39.10 -17.25 -25.53
C PRO A 289 -38.52 -18.68 -25.41
N PHE A 290 -37.34 -18.75 -24.77
CA PHE A 290 -36.81 -19.95 -24.09
C PHE A 290 -35.81 -20.82 -24.88
N LEU A 291 -34.51 -20.55 -24.67
CA LEU A 291 -33.44 -21.52 -24.34
C LEU A 291 -32.06 -20.85 -24.52
N GLY A 292 -31.73 -19.97 -23.58
CA GLY A 292 -30.37 -19.47 -23.37
C GLY A 292 -29.77 -20.18 -22.17
N SER A 293 -29.33 -21.42 -22.33
CA SER A 293 -28.32 -22.01 -21.46
C SER A 293 -27.12 -22.34 -22.32
N LEU A 294 -25.93 -22.36 -21.71
CA LEU A 294 -24.60 -22.43 -22.34
C LEU A 294 -23.99 -21.06 -22.65
N PHE A 295 -23.69 -20.29 -21.61
CA PHE A 295 -22.38 -19.67 -21.36
C PHE A 295 -22.43 -19.03 -19.96
N SER A 296 -22.41 -19.86 -18.92
CA SER A 296 -22.25 -19.41 -17.54
C SER A 296 -20.78 -19.59 -17.16
N SER A 297 -19.97 -18.58 -17.45
CA SER A 297 -18.65 -18.43 -16.83
C SER A 297 -18.86 -18.22 -15.34
N SER A 298 -18.45 -19.22 -14.55
CA SER A 298 -18.53 -19.23 -13.10
C SER A 298 -17.54 -18.24 -12.49
N THR A 299 -17.97 -17.00 -12.30
CA THR A 299 -17.30 -16.08 -11.39
C THR A 299 -17.75 -16.40 -9.97
N SER A 300 -16.93 -17.15 -9.25
CA SER A 300 -17.05 -17.36 -7.80
C SER A 300 -16.92 -16.01 -7.09
N SER A 301 -18.05 -15.36 -6.80
CA SER A 301 -18.05 -14.19 -5.91
C SER A 301 -17.79 -14.66 -4.48
N SER A 302 -16.58 -14.42 -3.98
CA SER A 302 -16.32 -14.43 -2.55
C SER A 302 -17.16 -13.29 -1.94
N GLN A 303 -18.25 -13.62 -1.25
CA GLN A 303 -19.04 -12.64 -0.53
C GLN A 303 -18.22 -12.12 0.65
N LYS A 304 -17.78 -10.86 0.59
CA LYS A 304 -17.36 -10.13 1.79
C LYS A 304 -18.59 -9.95 2.68
N MET A 305 -18.68 -10.73 3.74
CA MET A 305 -19.64 -10.50 4.83
C MET A 305 -19.36 -9.11 5.42
N SER A 306 -20.37 -8.23 5.42
CA SER A 306 -20.32 -6.94 6.09
C SER A 306 -20.72 -7.11 7.57
N TYR A 307 -20.00 -6.42 8.46
CA TYR A 307 -20.28 -6.35 9.89
C TYR A 307 -20.79 -4.93 10.24
N PRO A 308 -21.64 -4.76 11.27
CA PRO A 308 -22.18 -3.45 11.63
C PRO A 308 -21.15 -2.36 11.93
N ASP A 309 -19.99 -2.72 12.51
CA ASP A 309 -18.88 -1.81 12.79
C ASP A 309 -17.92 -1.78 11.59
N GLU A 310 -18.09 -0.77 10.75
CA GLU A 310 -17.33 -0.58 9.50
C GLU A 310 -16.03 0.24 9.68
N ARG A 311 -15.48 0.30 10.90
CA ARG A 311 -14.19 0.95 11.15
C ARG A 311 -13.11 0.40 10.25
N THR A 312 -12.30 1.29 9.70
CA THR A 312 -11.21 0.93 8.80
C THR A 312 -10.09 0.21 9.56
N PRO A 313 -9.22 -0.57 8.88
CA PRO A 313 -8.05 -1.16 9.53
C PRO A 313 -7.18 -0.12 10.28
N GLY A 314 -7.11 1.12 9.80
CA GLY A 314 -6.42 2.22 10.47
C GLY A 314 -7.07 2.63 11.79
N ASP A 315 -8.41 2.71 11.82
CA ASP A 315 -9.16 3.01 13.05
C ASP A 315 -8.96 1.91 14.09
N TRP A 316 -8.85 0.65 13.64
CA TRP A 316 -8.55 -0.48 14.52
C TRP A 316 -7.14 -0.40 15.11
N GLN A 317 -6.13 0.01 14.35
CA GLN A 317 -4.77 0.21 14.88
C GLN A 317 -4.69 1.38 15.87
N ALA A 318 -5.59 2.36 15.76
CA ALA A 318 -5.66 3.48 16.68
C ALA A 318 -6.29 3.10 18.04
N VAL A 319 -7.22 2.15 18.07
CA VAL A 319 -7.92 1.74 19.29
C VAL A 319 -7.39 0.46 19.95
N LEU A 320 -6.68 -0.38 19.18
CA LEU A 320 -6.14 -1.66 19.65
C LEU A 320 -4.64 -1.54 19.90
N ASN A 321 -4.16 -2.18 20.98
CA ASN A 321 -2.74 -2.41 21.12
C ASN A 321 -2.24 -3.46 20.11
N LYS A 322 -0.91 -3.60 19.98
CA LYS A 322 -0.28 -4.50 19.00
C LYS A 322 -0.77 -5.95 19.09
N GLU A 323 -0.86 -6.52 20.29
CA GLU A 323 -1.33 -7.90 20.47
C GLU A 323 -2.82 -8.05 20.20
N GLN A 324 -3.63 -7.06 20.60
CA GLN A 324 -5.06 -7.02 20.28
C GLN A 324 -5.30 -6.95 18.79
N PHE A 325 -4.52 -6.15 18.07
CA PHE A 325 -4.60 -6.05 16.62
C PHE A 325 -4.20 -7.38 15.96
N ARG A 326 -3.06 -7.97 16.37
CA ARG A 326 -2.60 -9.28 15.89
C ARG A 326 -3.68 -10.36 16.07
N VAL A 327 -4.31 -10.42 17.23
CA VAL A 327 -5.35 -11.43 17.52
C VAL A 327 -6.65 -11.10 16.78
N LEU A 328 -7.25 -9.93 17.01
CA LEU A 328 -8.59 -9.59 16.50
C LEU A 328 -8.63 -9.38 14.98
N ARG A 329 -7.54 -8.92 14.36
CA ARG A 329 -7.53 -8.51 12.93
C ARG A 329 -6.68 -9.42 12.06
N GLU A 330 -5.54 -9.88 12.55
CA GLU A 330 -4.65 -10.78 11.80
C GLU A 330 -4.90 -12.27 12.11
N LYS A 331 -5.98 -12.56 12.86
CA LYS A 331 -6.36 -13.93 13.28
C LYS A 331 -5.25 -14.67 14.03
N GLY A 332 -4.41 -13.92 14.74
CA GLY A 332 -3.38 -14.48 15.61
C GLY A 332 -3.97 -15.24 16.79
N THR A 333 -3.15 -16.11 17.37
CA THR A 333 -3.48 -16.82 18.62
C THR A 333 -2.42 -16.48 19.66
N GLU A 334 -2.84 -16.27 20.91
CA GLU A 334 -1.94 -16.13 22.07
C GLU A 334 -1.23 -17.46 22.36
N ALA A 335 -0.11 -17.42 23.06
CA ALA A 335 0.49 -18.64 23.58
C ALA A 335 -0.44 -19.29 24.64
N PRO A 336 -0.47 -20.63 24.74
CA PRO A 336 -1.24 -21.27 25.80
C PRO A 336 -0.72 -20.85 27.18
N PHE A 337 -1.64 -20.69 28.13
CA PHE A 337 -1.40 -20.34 29.53
C PHE A 337 -0.82 -18.93 29.78
N SER A 338 -0.73 -18.07 28.76
CA SER A 338 -0.20 -16.71 28.91
C SER A 338 -1.26 -15.64 29.10
N GLY A 339 -2.52 -15.92 28.76
CA GLY A 339 -3.59 -14.92 28.73
C GLY A 339 -4.13 -14.55 30.11
N GLU A 340 -4.47 -13.26 30.29
CA GLU A 340 -5.01 -12.69 31.54
C GLU A 340 -6.23 -13.44 32.07
N TYR A 341 -7.13 -13.88 31.18
CA TYR A 341 -8.41 -14.45 31.55
C TYR A 341 -8.45 -15.97 31.61
N ASP A 342 -7.33 -16.66 31.37
CA ASP A 342 -7.26 -18.13 31.46
C ASP A 342 -7.67 -18.59 32.88
N LYS A 343 -7.08 -17.99 33.91
CA LYS A 343 -7.32 -18.33 35.33
C LYS A 343 -8.32 -17.42 36.04
N HIS A 344 -8.95 -16.49 35.34
CA HIS A 344 -9.85 -15.49 35.91
C HIS A 344 -11.30 -16.01 35.96
N HIS A 345 -11.82 -16.38 37.13
CA HIS A 345 -13.18 -16.92 37.28
C HIS A 345 -14.04 -16.09 38.25
N PRO A 346 -14.52 -14.92 37.83
CA PRO A 346 -15.44 -14.13 38.65
C PRO A 346 -16.83 -14.80 38.72
N SER A 347 -17.58 -14.55 39.78
CA SER A 347 -18.95 -15.07 39.94
C SER A 347 -19.97 -14.36 39.06
N GLN A 348 -19.73 -13.09 38.71
CA GLN A 348 -20.60 -12.24 37.89
C GLN A 348 -19.76 -11.28 37.03
N GLY A 349 -20.34 -10.77 35.95
CA GLY A 349 -19.73 -9.81 35.03
C GLY A 349 -19.80 -10.25 33.56
N VAL A 350 -19.36 -9.36 32.67
CA VAL A 350 -19.45 -9.56 31.21
C VAL A 350 -18.09 -9.33 30.57
N TYR A 351 -17.70 -10.25 29.70
CA TYR A 351 -16.57 -10.11 28.79
C TYR A 351 -17.03 -9.46 27.50
N THR A 352 -16.46 -8.32 27.20
CA THR A 352 -16.73 -7.52 26.00
C THR A 352 -15.60 -7.68 24.99
N CYS A 353 -15.89 -7.45 23.71
CA CYS A 353 -14.88 -7.43 22.66
C CYS A 353 -13.89 -6.29 22.91
N ALA A 354 -12.59 -6.60 22.96
CA ALA A 354 -11.58 -5.56 23.18
C ALA A 354 -11.54 -4.49 22.08
N GLY A 355 -12.04 -4.80 20.87
CA GLY A 355 -12.15 -3.83 19.79
C GLY A 355 -13.39 -2.94 19.83
N CYS A 356 -14.58 -3.53 19.79
CA CYS A 356 -15.84 -2.78 19.67
C CYS A 356 -16.63 -2.66 20.95
N GLN A 357 -16.14 -3.24 22.05
CA GLN A 357 -16.79 -3.24 23.36
C GLN A 357 -18.16 -3.93 23.38
N ALA A 358 -18.56 -4.60 22.28
CA ALA A 358 -19.78 -5.39 22.24
C ALA A 358 -19.71 -6.55 23.26
N PRO A 359 -20.79 -6.84 24.00
CA PRO A 359 -20.83 -7.92 24.97
C PRO A 359 -20.76 -9.27 24.27
N LEU A 360 -19.82 -10.14 24.67
CA LEU A 360 -19.56 -11.44 24.03
C LEU A 360 -19.96 -12.61 24.92
N TYR A 361 -19.50 -12.61 26.17
CA TYR A 361 -19.67 -13.73 27.10
C TYR A 361 -20.02 -13.23 28.49
N LYS A 362 -20.81 -14.01 29.23
CA LYS A 362 -21.03 -13.78 30.65
C LYS A 362 -20.07 -14.61 31.49
N ALA A 363 -19.76 -14.13 32.69
CA ALA A 363 -18.93 -14.86 33.66
C ALA A 363 -19.49 -16.25 33.99
N GLU A 364 -20.81 -16.39 34.09
CA GLU A 364 -21.51 -17.65 34.32
C GLU A 364 -21.29 -18.70 33.22
N HIS A 365 -20.94 -18.27 32.00
CA HIS A 365 -20.67 -19.18 30.89
C HIS A 365 -19.23 -19.69 30.86
N LYS A 366 -18.35 -19.15 31.71
CA LYS A 366 -16.93 -19.52 31.75
C LYS A 366 -16.74 -20.80 32.55
N PHE A 367 -15.94 -21.73 32.03
CA PHE A 367 -15.62 -22.98 32.72
C PHE A 367 -14.14 -23.34 32.61
N LYS A 368 -13.68 -24.27 33.45
CA LYS A 368 -12.29 -24.74 33.47
C LYS A 368 -12.13 -25.91 32.50
N SER A 369 -11.71 -25.62 31.27
CA SER A 369 -11.45 -26.63 30.23
C SER A 369 -10.05 -27.27 30.32
N GLY A 370 -9.08 -26.54 30.87
CA GLY A 370 -7.67 -26.93 30.86
C GLY A 370 -6.94 -26.70 29.53
N CYS A 371 -7.57 -26.05 28.54
CA CYS A 371 -6.99 -25.87 27.21
C CYS A 371 -5.88 -24.81 27.12
N GLY A 372 -5.66 -24.01 28.18
CA GLY A 372 -4.65 -22.94 28.23
C GLY A 372 -5.13 -21.58 27.72
N TRP A 373 -6.43 -21.43 27.47
CA TRP A 373 -7.08 -20.17 27.12
C TRP A 373 -8.43 -20.09 27.84
N PRO A 374 -9.00 -18.89 28.03
CA PRO A 374 -10.34 -18.78 28.59
C PRO A 374 -11.36 -19.54 27.72
N ALA A 375 -12.08 -20.45 28.38
CA ALA A 375 -13.11 -21.26 27.76
C ALA A 375 -14.51 -20.88 28.23
N TYR A 376 -15.44 -20.80 27.28
CA TYR A 376 -16.86 -20.56 27.52
C TYR A 376 -17.70 -21.62 26.84
N PHE A 377 -18.82 -22.01 27.45
CA PHE A 377 -19.72 -23.00 26.84
C PHE A 377 -20.84 -22.36 26.01
N ASP A 378 -21.12 -21.08 26.23
CA ASP A 378 -22.13 -20.35 25.47
C ASP A 378 -21.78 -18.85 25.36
N ALA A 379 -22.17 -18.23 24.25
CA ALA A 379 -22.02 -16.80 24.02
C ALA A 379 -23.33 -16.06 24.31
N ILE A 380 -23.27 -14.75 24.45
CA ILE A 380 -24.49 -13.93 24.46
C ILE A 380 -25.18 -14.10 23.09
N PRO A 381 -26.51 -14.33 23.04
CA PRO A 381 -27.22 -14.55 21.79
C PRO A 381 -26.92 -13.47 20.74
N GLY A 382 -26.45 -13.90 19.56
CA GLY A 382 -26.12 -13.00 18.45
C GLY A 382 -24.79 -12.25 18.56
N ALA A 383 -23.99 -12.48 19.62
CA ALA A 383 -22.73 -11.78 19.82
C ALA A 383 -21.54 -12.37 19.03
N VAL A 384 -21.63 -13.65 18.65
CA VAL A 384 -20.55 -14.40 18.01
C VAL A 384 -21.03 -15.05 16.71
N THR A 385 -20.30 -14.82 15.63
CA THR A 385 -20.50 -15.45 14.31
C THR A 385 -19.50 -16.58 14.12
N ARG A 386 -19.94 -17.69 13.52
CA ARG A 386 -19.12 -18.88 13.27
C ARG A 386 -18.75 -18.96 11.80
N HIS A 387 -17.47 -19.22 11.52
CA HIS A 387 -16.94 -19.40 10.17
C HIS A 387 -16.20 -20.72 10.07
N THR A 388 -16.22 -21.34 8.88
CA THR A 388 -15.41 -22.54 8.64
C THR A 388 -13.98 -22.13 8.37
N ASP A 389 -13.05 -22.59 9.21
CA ASP A 389 -11.60 -22.40 9.06
C ASP A 389 -11.00 -23.71 8.55
N SER A 390 -10.44 -23.66 7.34
CA SER A 390 -9.73 -24.79 6.69
C SER A 390 -8.20 -24.58 6.64
N SER A 391 -7.71 -23.55 7.33
CA SER A 391 -6.28 -23.24 7.40
C SER A 391 -5.53 -24.37 8.10
N PHE A 392 -4.26 -24.57 7.72
CA PHE A 392 -3.40 -25.64 8.27
C PHE A 392 -3.91 -27.08 8.06
N GLY A 393 -4.80 -27.30 7.08
CA GLY A 393 -5.26 -28.65 6.69
C GLY A 393 -6.20 -29.31 7.70
N MET A 394 -6.75 -28.56 8.65
CA MET A 394 -7.71 -29.02 9.64
C MET A 394 -9.01 -28.23 9.52
N ALA A 395 -10.17 -28.91 9.54
CA ALA A 395 -11.47 -28.25 9.58
C ALA A 395 -11.79 -27.83 11.02
N ARG A 396 -11.70 -26.53 11.31
CA ARG A 396 -12.06 -25.93 12.60
C ARG A 396 -13.18 -24.92 12.40
N THR A 397 -13.91 -24.60 13.46
CA THR A 397 -14.92 -23.53 13.42
C THR A 397 -14.34 -22.29 14.10
N GLU A 398 -13.99 -21.28 13.31
CA GLU A 398 -13.57 -19.97 13.81
C GLU A 398 -14.77 -19.23 14.41
N ILE A 399 -14.55 -18.55 15.54
CA ILE A 399 -15.52 -17.65 16.15
C ILE A 399 -15.02 -16.21 16.07
N VAL A 400 -15.87 -15.31 15.57
CA VAL A 400 -15.59 -13.88 15.45
C VAL A 400 -16.69 -13.06 16.11
N CYS A 401 -16.38 -11.84 16.54
CA CYS A 401 -17.38 -10.90 17.03
C CYS A 401 -18.37 -10.53 15.93
N SER A 402 -19.67 -10.70 16.17
CA SER A 402 -20.71 -10.39 15.19
C SER A 402 -20.85 -8.90 14.89
N ASN A 403 -20.39 -8.02 15.79
CA ASN A 403 -20.47 -6.57 15.59
C ASN A 403 -19.34 -6.02 14.72
N CYS A 404 -18.09 -6.47 14.93
CA CYS A 404 -16.93 -5.89 14.25
C CYS A 404 -16.07 -6.88 13.46
N GLY A 405 -16.46 -8.16 13.42
CA GLY A 405 -15.72 -9.21 12.71
C GLY A 405 -14.38 -9.58 13.33
N GLY A 406 -14.07 -9.12 14.54
CA GLY A 406 -12.80 -9.40 15.20
C GLY A 406 -12.66 -10.87 15.57
N HIS A 407 -11.53 -11.49 15.25
CA HIS A 407 -11.22 -12.87 15.60
C HIS A 407 -11.10 -13.08 17.12
N LEU A 408 -11.87 -14.04 17.63
CA LEU A 408 -11.90 -14.37 19.05
C LEU A 408 -11.13 -15.68 19.32
N GLY A 409 -11.29 -16.67 18.44
CA GLY A 409 -10.66 -17.98 18.59
C GLY A 409 -11.44 -19.04 17.81
N HIS A 410 -11.60 -20.23 18.41
CA HIS A 410 -12.29 -21.36 17.77
C HIS A 410 -13.25 -22.04 18.74
N VAL A 411 -14.31 -22.63 18.18
CA VAL A 411 -15.26 -23.47 18.92
C VAL A 411 -15.07 -24.94 18.56
N PHE A 412 -15.08 -25.77 19.60
CA PHE A 412 -15.02 -27.23 19.53
C PHE A 412 -16.29 -27.81 20.17
N LYS A 413 -16.78 -28.95 19.66
CA LYS A 413 -17.98 -29.62 20.18
C LYS A 413 -17.70 -31.11 20.36
N GLY A 414 -18.40 -31.76 21.27
CA GLY A 414 -18.33 -33.21 21.44
C GLY A 414 -17.09 -33.68 22.20
N GLU A 415 -16.54 -32.83 23.07
CA GLU A 415 -15.37 -33.14 23.88
C GLU A 415 -15.75 -33.79 25.23
N GLY A 416 -17.03 -33.84 25.57
CA GLY A 416 -17.55 -34.48 26.78
C GLY A 416 -17.40 -33.63 28.04
N TYR A 417 -17.39 -32.30 27.90
CA TYR A 417 -17.40 -31.41 29.07
C TYR A 417 -18.78 -31.43 29.73
N ASN A 418 -18.80 -31.36 31.06
CA ASN A 418 -20.04 -31.26 31.84
C ASN A 418 -20.61 -29.84 31.79
N THR A 419 -20.94 -29.37 30.59
CA THR A 419 -21.55 -28.06 30.31
C THR A 419 -22.85 -28.26 29.52
N PRO A 420 -23.83 -27.34 29.61
CA PRO A 420 -25.15 -27.52 28.98
C PRO A 420 -25.13 -27.78 27.47
N THR A 421 -24.13 -27.23 26.77
CA THR A 421 -24.03 -27.27 25.30
C THR A 421 -22.99 -28.28 24.79
N ASP A 422 -22.12 -28.80 25.66
CA ASP A 422 -20.90 -29.54 25.30
C ASP A 422 -20.07 -28.83 24.20
N GLU A 423 -20.11 -27.49 24.20
CA GLU A 423 -19.28 -26.65 23.36
C GLU A 423 -18.15 -26.03 24.20
N ARG A 424 -16.98 -25.91 23.58
CA ARG A 424 -15.83 -25.18 24.13
C ARG A 424 -15.44 -24.08 23.17
N HIS A 425 -15.85 -22.86 23.49
CA HIS A 425 -15.35 -21.65 22.85
C HIS A 425 -13.98 -21.34 23.47
N CYS A 426 -12.91 -21.69 22.74
CA CYS A 426 -11.53 -21.42 23.12
C CYS A 426 -11.17 -20.02 22.62
N VAL A 427 -11.14 -19.04 23.52
CA VAL A 427 -11.05 -17.62 23.17
C VAL A 427 -9.70 -17.04 23.59
N ASN A 428 -9.13 -16.14 22.81
CA ASN A 428 -7.95 -15.38 23.20
C ASN A 428 -8.33 -14.36 24.30
N SER A 429 -7.63 -14.36 25.44
CA SER A 429 -7.81 -13.36 26.50
C SER A 429 -7.64 -11.94 26.00
N VAL A 430 -6.64 -11.70 25.15
CA VAL A 430 -6.35 -10.39 24.55
C VAL A 430 -7.51 -9.87 23.70
N SER A 431 -8.36 -10.74 23.17
CA SER A 431 -9.56 -10.34 22.41
C SER A 431 -10.72 -9.85 23.30
N LEU A 432 -10.58 -9.98 24.62
CA LEU A 432 -11.63 -9.70 25.60
C LEU A 432 -11.25 -8.53 26.52
N LYS A 433 -12.26 -7.91 27.11
CA LYS A 433 -12.13 -7.00 28.26
C LYS A 433 -13.23 -7.31 29.27
N PHE A 434 -12.87 -7.53 30.52
CA PHE A 434 -13.82 -7.86 31.58
C PHE A 434 -14.39 -6.61 32.26
N ASN A 435 -15.71 -6.54 32.35
CA ASN A 435 -16.45 -5.53 33.12
C ASN A 435 -17.23 -6.23 34.25
N LYS A 436 -17.12 -5.71 35.47
CA LYS A 436 -17.84 -6.24 36.64
C LYS A 436 -19.34 -5.93 36.58
N ASP A 437 -19.69 -4.78 35.99
CA ASP A 437 -21.07 -4.35 35.80
C ASP A 437 -21.62 -4.93 34.48
N ASP A 438 -22.89 -5.27 34.44
CA ASP A 438 -23.55 -5.80 33.25
C ASP A 438 -24.04 -4.65 32.36
N PRO A 439 -23.35 -4.30 31.25
CA PRO A 439 -23.78 -3.22 30.36
C PRO A 439 -25.10 -3.53 29.64
N VAL A 440 -25.59 -4.78 29.69
CA VAL A 440 -26.86 -5.17 29.04
C VAL A 440 -28.09 -4.63 29.82
N THR A 441 -27.89 -4.02 30.99
CA THR A 441 -28.99 -3.45 31.81
C THR A 441 -29.16 -1.93 31.74
N GLY A 442 -28.40 -1.20 30.90
CA GLY A 442 -28.42 0.27 30.89
C GLY A 442 -28.44 0.91 29.50
N ASN A 443 -29.63 1.05 28.89
CA ASN A 443 -30.09 2.26 28.18
C ASN A 443 -31.41 2.01 27.45
N GLY A 444 -32.50 2.14 28.21
CA GLY A 444 -33.80 2.50 27.68
C GLY A 444 -34.26 3.76 28.38
N GLN A 445 -33.77 4.93 27.96
CA GLN A 445 -34.53 6.19 28.00
C GLN A 445 -33.76 7.31 27.30
N ALA A 446 -34.37 7.78 26.21
CA ALA A 446 -34.07 9.03 25.57
C ALA A 446 -34.32 10.21 26.51
N LYS A 447 -33.39 11.18 26.50
CA LYS A 447 -33.70 12.61 26.47
C LYS A 447 -32.50 13.41 26.01
#